data_AF-A0A2S7NTQ3-F1
#
_entry.id   AF-A0A2S7NTQ3-F1
#
_cell.length_a   1.000
_cell.length_b   1.000
_cell.length_c   1.000
_cell.angle_alpha   90.00
_cell.angle_beta   90.00
_cell.angle_gamma   90.00
#
_symmetry.space_group_name_H-M   'P 1'
#
loop_
_entity.id
_entity.type
_entity.pdbx_description
1 polymer ?
#
loop_
_entity_poly.entity_id
_entity_poly.type
_entity_poly.pdbx_seq_one_letter_code
_entity_poly.pdbx_strand_id
1 'polypeptide(L)'
;METTISVPTPKTPTKRELDRDDRLRIQTLFFDANWDRAKICLQTGYTYDQINYALTHRLTPQKQKRGRHLVLNTPQRKRLIEWVTTSRENRETPWCAIPDILGWDCAALLNYFDF
;
A
#
# COMPACT_ATOMS: atom_id res chain seq x y z
N MET A 1 -8.12 31.99 -28.92
CA MET A 1 -8.43 31.13 -27.76
C MET A 1 -7.08 30.58 -27.27
N GLU A 2 -6.37 31.34 -26.43
CA GLU A 2 -5.07 30.90 -25.91
C GLU A 2 -5.29 29.94 -24.74
N THR A 3 -4.85 28.70 -24.90
CA THR A 3 -4.90 27.69 -23.84
C THR A 3 -3.71 27.89 -22.91
N THR A 4 -3.96 28.44 -21.72
CA THR A 4 -2.96 28.58 -20.67
C THR A 4 -2.62 27.21 -20.08
N ILE A 5 -1.50 26.63 -20.52
CA ILE A 5 -0.97 25.38 -19.96
C ILE A 5 -0.33 25.70 -18.60
N SER A 6 -1.05 25.44 -17.51
CA SER A 6 -0.53 25.54 -16.15
C SER A 6 0.28 24.29 -15.81
N VAL A 7 1.61 24.39 -15.86
CA VAL A 7 2.50 23.31 -15.42
C VAL A 7 2.60 23.32 -13.89
N PRO A 8 2.23 22.23 -13.19
CA PRO A 8 2.35 22.17 -11.73
C PRO A 8 3.83 22.21 -11.33
N THR A 9 4.23 23.25 -10.61
CA THR A 9 5.58 23.36 -10.05
C THR A 9 5.70 22.38 -8.88
N PRO A 10 6.67 21.45 -8.88
CA PRO A 10 6.84 20.55 -7.75
C PRO A 10 7.18 21.37 -6.50
N LYS A 11 6.44 21.14 -5.42
CA LYS A 11 6.68 21.80 -4.13
C LYS A 11 8.07 21.42 -3.63
N THR A 12 8.98 22.38 -3.54
CA THR A 12 10.30 22.16 -2.95
C THR A 12 10.12 21.80 -1.47
N PRO A 13 10.64 20.65 -1.01
CA PRO A 13 10.54 20.30 0.40
C PRO A 13 11.30 21.32 1.25
N THR A 14 10.59 21.90 2.22
CA THR A 14 11.14 22.96 3.11
C THR A 14 12.07 22.42 4.18
N LYS A 15 12.12 21.09 4.37
CA LYS A 15 12.95 20.42 5.37
C LYS A 15 13.74 19.30 4.73
N ARG A 16 14.98 19.11 5.21
CA ARG A 16 15.82 17.97 4.85
C ARG A 16 15.13 16.68 5.29
N GLU A 17 14.84 15.80 4.36
CA GLU A 17 14.29 14.47 4.65
C GLU A 17 15.37 13.55 5.21
N LEU A 18 14.98 12.59 6.05
CA LEU A 18 15.91 11.59 6.56
C LEU A 18 16.02 10.45 5.55
N ASP A 19 17.25 10.10 5.20
CA ASP A 19 17.51 8.87 4.48
C ASP A 19 17.59 7.66 5.45
N ARG A 20 17.68 6.45 4.90
CA ARG A 20 17.87 5.21 5.64
C ARG A 20 19.11 5.28 6.55
N ASP A 21 20.22 5.79 6.03
CA ASP A 21 21.48 5.84 6.76
C ASP A 21 21.43 6.88 7.90
N ASP A 22 20.72 7.99 7.69
CA ASP A 22 20.45 8.96 8.75
C ASP A 22 19.63 8.33 9.89
N ARG A 23 18.58 7.57 9.55
CA ARG A 23 17.78 6.84 10.54
C ARG A 23 18.61 5.80 11.29
N LEU A 24 19.48 5.07 10.58
CA LEU A 24 20.39 4.09 11.19
C LEU A 24 21.35 4.77 12.17
N ARG A 25 21.96 5.88 11.75
CA ARG A 25 22.85 6.68 12.60
C ARG A 25 22.15 7.17 13.86
N ILE A 26 20.91 7.68 13.76
CA ILE A 26 20.12 8.14 14.91
C ILE A 26 19.84 6.97 15.87
N GLN A 27 19.44 5.80 15.35
CA GLN A 27 19.17 4.64 16.18
C GLN A 27 20.44 4.15 16.89
N THR A 28 21.59 4.08 16.21
CA THR A 28 22.87 3.73 16.84
C THR A 28 23.27 4.73 17.92
N LEU A 29 23.14 6.04 17.66
CA LEU A 29 23.46 7.06 18.67
C LEU A 29 22.56 6.95 19.92
N PHE A 30 21.29 6.58 19.73
CA PHE A 30 20.34 6.48 20.83
C PHE A 30 20.47 5.16 21.60
N PHE A 31 20.50 4.01 20.91
CA PHE A 31 20.49 2.69 21.55
C PHE A 31 21.88 2.20 21.93
N ASP A 32 22.88 2.37 21.07
CA ASP A 32 24.24 1.84 21.30
C ASP A 32 25.10 2.82 22.09
N ALA A 33 25.02 4.12 21.75
CA ALA A 33 25.78 5.16 22.44
C ALA A 33 25.03 5.80 23.63
N ASN A 34 23.76 5.46 23.85
CA ASN A 34 22.90 5.96 24.92
C ASN A 34 22.83 7.50 25.00
N TRP A 35 22.83 8.18 23.86
CA TRP A 35 22.72 9.64 23.81
C TRP A 35 21.27 10.10 23.97
N ASP A 36 21.09 11.22 24.67
CA ASP A 36 19.80 11.89 24.73
C ASP A 36 19.44 12.54 23.39
N ARG A 37 18.13 12.61 23.10
CA ARG A 37 17.57 13.14 21.85
C ARG A 37 18.03 14.57 21.59
N ALA A 38 18.12 15.41 22.63
CA ALA A 38 18.61 16.79 22.50
C ALA A 38 20.06 16.85 21.99
N LYS A 39 20.91 15.94 22.46
CA LYS A 39 22.30 15.81 22.01
C LYS A 39 22.36 15.33 20.56
N ILE A 40 21.48 14.40 20.18
CA ILE A 40 21.37 13.93 18.79
C ILE A 40 20.88 15.04 17.87
N CYS A 41 19.92 15.88 18.28
CA CYS A 41 19.49 17.07 17.53
C CYS A 41 20.68 17.99 17.26
N LEU A 42 21.46 18.31 18.29
CA LEU A 42 22.62 19.19 18.17
C LEU A 42 23.69 18.63 17.22
N GLN A 43 23.95 17.33 17.30
CA GLN A 43 24.99 16.68 16.49
C GLN A 43 24.58 16.52 15.01
N THR A 44 23.31 16.21 14.75
CA THR A 44 22.83 15.84 13.41
C THR A 44 22.16 16.99 12.67
N GLY A 45 21.72 18.03 13.39
CA GLY A 45 20.94 19.14 12.84
C GLY A 45 19.50 18.78 12.48
N TYR A 46 19.05 17.56 12.76
CA TYR A 46 17.66 17.15 12.55
C TYR A 46 16.75 17.64 13.67
N THR A 47 15.48 17.84 13.33
CA THR A 47 14.47 18.27 14.30
C THR A 47 14.15 17.16 15.29
N TYR A 48 13.64 17.56 16.46
CA TYR A 48 13.24 16.61 17.50
C TYR A 48 12.18 15.62 16.99
N ASP A 49 11.20 16.09 16.21
CA ASP A 49 10.15 15.25 15.62
C ASP A 49 10.72 14.20 14.66
N GLN A 50 11.70 14.58 13.87
CA GLN A 50 12.39 13.67 12.95
C GLN A 50 13.15 12.58 13.68
N ILE A 51 13.86 12.93 14.75
CA ILE A 51 14.54 11.96 15.61
C ILE A 51 13.52 11.04 16.28
N ASN A 52 12.44 11.59 16.83
CA ASN A 52 11.40 10.79 17.46
C ASN A 52 10.75 9.82 16.46
N TYR A 53 10.49 10.27 15.23
CA TYR A 53 9.99 9.42 14.15
C TYR A 53 10.98 8.29 13.82
N ALA A 54 12.27 8.60 13.68
CA ALA A 54 13.31 7.61 13.38
C ALA A 54 13.47 6.55 14.49
N LEU A 55 13.25 6.91 15.76
CA LEU A 55 13.32 5.97 16.89
C LEU A 55 12.06 5.10 17.01
N THR A 56 10.90 5.62 16.62
CA THR A 56 9.61 4.91 16.73
C THR A 56 9.30 4.03 15.52
N HIS A 57 9.87 4.33 14.35
CA HIS A 57 9.60 3.61 13.10
C HIS A 57 10.76 2.70 12.69
N ARG A 58 10.44 1.60 12.01
CA ARG A 58 11.45 0.66 11.48
C ARG A 58 12.30 1.33 10.41
N LEU A 59 13.58 0.96 10.35
CA LEU A 59 14.54 1.46 9.35
C LEU A 59 14.08 1.22 7.91
N THR A 60 13.57 0.02 7.67
CA THR A 60 13.07 -0.41 6.36
C THR A 60 11.53 -0.36 6.41
N PRO A 61 10.88 0.47 5.57
CA PRO A 61 9.43 0.47 5.46
C PRO A 61 8.93 -0.92 5.06
N GLN A 62 8.30 -1.65 5.98
CA GLN A 62 7.64 -2.90 5.63
C GLN A 62 6.25 -2.56 5.07
N LYS A 63 6.12 -2.57 3.75
CA LYS A 63 4.83 -2.33 3.10
C LYS A 63 3.90 -3.50 3.45
N GLN A 64 2.94 -3.24 4.34
CA GLN A 64 1.78 -4.12 4.51
C GLN A 64 1.10 -4.26 3.15
N LYS A 65 0.61 -5.46 2.80
CA LYS A 65 -0.15 -5.68 1.57
C LYS A 65 -1.40 -4.80 1.65
N ARG A 66 -1.38 -3.64 0.98
CA ARG A 66 -2.50 -2.71 0.90
C ARG A 66 -3.20 -2.90 -0.44
N GLY A 67 -4.52 -3.09 -0.38
CA GLY A 67 -5.40 -3.28 -1.53
C GLY A 67 -6.72 -3.91 -1.09
N ARG A 68 -7.78 -3.82 -1.91
CA ARG A 68 -9.05 -4.51 -1.67
C ARG A 68 -8.78 -6.03 -1.63
N HIS A 69 -9.27 -6.69 -0.58
CA HIS A 69 -9.18 -8.15 -0.50
C HIS A 69 -9.95 -8.78 -1.66
N LEU A 70 -9.36 -9.80 -2.28
CA LEU A 70 -10.02 -10.58 -3.32
C LEU A 70 -11.25 -11.24 -2.72
N VAL A 71 -12.41 -11.06 -3.37
CA VAL A 71 -13.69 -11.66 -2.95
C VAL A 71 -13.63 -13.18 -3.08
N LEU A 72 -13.00 -13.67 -4.13
CA LEU A 72 -12.82 -15.11 -4.38
C LEU A 72 -11.48 -15.60 -3.83
N ASN A 73 -11.55 -16.68 -3.06
CA ASN A 73 -10.35 -17.40 -2.63
C ASN A 73 -9.73 -18.21 -3.80
N THR A 74 -8.48 -18.66 -3.63
CA THR A 74 -7.75 -19.40 -4.68
C THR A 74 -8.49 -20.65 -5.18
N PRO A 75 -9.13 -21.48 -4.30
CA PRO A 75 -9.93 -22.61 -4.74
C PRO A 75 -11.16 -22.23 -5.58
N GLN A 76 -11.91 -21.22 -5.15
CA GLN A 76 -13.10 -20.74 -5.89
C GLN A 76 -12.72 -20.24 -7.29
N ARG A 77 -11.61 -19.50 -7.41
CA ARG A 77 -11.13 -19.03 -8.72
C ARG A 77 -10.77 -20.18 -9.65
N LYS A 78 -10.10 -21.23 -9.15
CA LYS A 78 -9.78 -22.41 -9.95
C LYS A 78 -11.04 -23.13 -10.43
N ARG A 79 -12.00 -23.32 -9.52
CA ARG A 79 -13.30 -23.94 -9.83
C ARG A 79 -14.09 -23.15 -10.88
N LEU A 80 -14.07 -21.81 -10.82
CA LEU A 80 -14.70 -20.97 -11.83
C LEU A 80 -14.03 -21.09 -13.19
N ILE A 81 -12.70 -21.06 -13.24
CA ILE A 81 -11.96 -21.22 -14.50
C ILE A 81 -12.26 -22.59 -15.12
N GLU A 82 -12.22 -23.64 -14.31
CA GLU A 82 -12.55 -25.00 -14.75
C GLU A 82 -13.97 -25.07 -15.31
N TRP A 83 -14.96 -24.61 -14.54
CA TRP A 83 -16.37 -24.64 -14.90
C TRP A 83 -16.67 -23.86 -16.19
N VAL A 84 -16.16 -22.62 -16.34
CA VAL A 84 -16.33 -21.80 -17.56
C VAL A 84 -15.66 -22.44 -18.78
N THR A 85 -14.61 -23.24 -18.57
CA THR A 85 -13.86 -23.89 -19.65
C THR A 85 -14.46 -25.24 -20.06
N THR A 86 -15.26 -25.89 -19.18
CA THR A 86 -15.83 -27.22 -19.43
C THR A 86 -16.81 -27.28 -20.60
N SER A 87 -17.62 -26.24 -20.83
CA SER A 87 -18.62 -26.25 -21.91
C SER A 87 -18.84 -24.86 -22.50
N ARG A 88 -19.39 -24.83 -23.72
CA ARG A 88 -19.79 -23.58 -24.37
C ARG A 88 -20.93 -22.90 -23.62
N GLU A 89 -21.89 -23.68 -23.14
CA GLU A 89 -23.04 -23.19 -22.37
C GLU A 89 -22.61 -22.49 -21.07
N ASN A 90 -21.62 -23.06 -20.36
CA ASN A 90 -21.07 -22.45 -19.14
C ASN A 90 -20.37 -21.11 -19.45
N ARG A 91 -19.75 -20.98 -20.63
CA ARG A 91 -19.09 -19.74 -21.07
C ARG A 91 -20.08 -18.64 -21.45
N GLU A 92 -21.23 -19.03 -22.02
CA GLU A 92 -22.28 -18.11 -22.42
C GLU A 92 -23.23 -17.75 -21.25
N THR A 93 -23.05 -18.37 -20.08
CA THR A 93 -23.84 -18.06 -18.88
C THR A 93 -23.58 -16.63 -18.41
N PRO A 94 -24.63 -15.83 -18.13
CA PRO A 94 -24.46 -14.46 -17.65
C PRO A 94 -23.79 -14.43 -16.28
N TRP A 95 -22.85 -13.49 -16.09
CA TRP A 95 -22.04 -13.39 -14.87
C TRP A 95 -22.83 -13.26 -13.57
N CYS A 96 -24.03 -12.67 -13.62
CA CYS A 96 -24.91 -12.53 -12.45
C CYS A 96 -25.52 -13.86 -11.98
N ALA A 97 -25.65 -14.86 -12.87
CA ALA A 97 -26.22 -16.17 -12.53
C ALA A 97 -25.16 -17.17 -12.03
N ILE A 98 -23.88 -16.93 -12.35
CA ILE A 98 -22.78 -17.82 -11.98
C ILE A 98 -22.66 -18.05 -10.47
N PRO A 99 -22.79 -17.03 -9.59
CA PRO A 99 -22.74 -17.23 -8.16
C PRO A 99 -23.82 -18.17 -7.65
N ASP A 100 -25.06 -18.04 -8.14
CA ASP A 100 -26.17 -18.90 -7.76
C ASP A 100 -25.92 -20.35 -8.21
N ILE A 101 -25.42 -20.54 -9.43
CA ILE A 101 -25.07 -21.87 -10.00
C ILE A 101 -23.94 -22.53 -9.20
N LEU A 102 -22.94 -21.77 -8.77
CA LEU A 102 -21.80 -22.28 -8.03
C LEU A 102 -22.03 -22.32 -6.50
N GLY A 103 -23.20 -21.87 -6.03
CA GLY A 103 -23.57 -21.83 -4.61
C GLY A 103 -22.72 -20.84 -3.80
N TRP A 104 -22.36 -19.71 -4.40
CA TRP A 104 -21.52 -18.69 -3.78
C TRP A 104 -22.36 -17.54 -3.24
N ASP A 105 -22.19 -17.23 -1.95
CA ASP A 105 -22.88 -16.14 -1.25
C ASP A 105 -22.25 -14.78 -1.65
N CYS A 106 -22.69 -14.23 -2.78
CA CYS A 106 -21.96 -13.18 -3.52
C CYS A 106 -22.64 -11.81 -3.50
N ALA A 107 -23.06 -11.33 -2.33
CA ALA A 107 -23.41 -9.91 -2.14
C ALA A 107 -22.25 -8.95 -2.55
N ALA A 108 -21.02 -9.46 -2.65
CA ALA A 108 -19.81 -8.72 -3.01
C ALA A 108 -19.43 -8.73 -4.50
N LEU A 109 -20.00 -9.62 -5.35
CA LEU A 109 -19.66 -9.69 -6.78
C LEU A 109 -20.48 -8.73 -7.64
N LEU A 110 -21.69 -8.36 -7.22
CA LEU A 110 -22.53 -7.38 -7.93
C LEU A 110 -21.90 -5.98 -7.98
N ASN A 111 -21.14 -5.60 -6.94
CA ASN A 111 -20.42 -4.32 -6.88
C ASN A 111 -19.05 -4.33 -7.59
N TYR A 112 -18.75 -5.36 -8.39
CA TYR A 112 -17.44 -5.51 -9.02
C TYR A 112 -17.42 -5.09 -10.51
N PHE A 113 -18.59 -4.91 -11.14
CA PHE A 113 -18.69 -4.67 -12.59
C PHE A 113 -19.87 -3.77 -13.01
N ASP A 114 -20.28 -2.80 -12.18
CA ASP A 114 -20.90 -1.58 -12.75
C ASP A 114 -19.78 -0.80 -13.47
N PHE A 115 -19.84 -0.81 -14.80
CA PHE A 115 -18.95 -0.07 -15.70
C PHE A 115 -19.46 1.37 -15.90
#